data_AF-A0A433IC76-F1
#
_entry.id   AF-A0A433IC76-F1
#
_cell.length_a   1.000
_cell.length_b   1.000
_cell.length_c   1.000
_cell.angle_alpha   90.00
_cell.angle_beta   90.00
_cell.angle_gamma   90.00
#
_symmetry.space_group_name_H-M   'P 1'
#
loop_
_entity.id
_entity.type
_entity.pdbx_description
1 polymer ?
#
loop_
_entity_poly.entity_id
_entity_poly.type
_entity_poly.pdbx_seq_one_letter_code
_entity_poly.pdbx_strand_id
1 'polypeptide(L)'
;MATLLYRLGLGAARRPLLVILAWVLVLALAVGGFLAFGGTLSSTVTIPGTPTAQVTDRLKEEFPEASRGRGQVVFTTEDGSPLTDAQREQITALLDDVAEQEAVEGVVDPFEAQAQQDDARTRLDEGRTELADGEQRLADGRQEIEDGRAELERRTAEADAGEQRLAEAAAQLEEGQAKLDAARADLEERGLDALPAEALAPLREAEQQVAEGQEQLDAGRAELEEQAERLEAGQAKLDAQRQKLEAAQAELDARWAELEAGQAELDARAEQLARAS
;
A
#
# COMPACT_ATOMS: atom_id res chain seq x y z
N MET A 1 -81.85 21.85 -44.02
CA MET A 1 -80.41 21.75 -44.35
C MET A 1 -80.13 21.27 -45.77
N ALA A 2 -80.89 20.30 -46.31
CA ALA A 2 -80.68 19.78 -47.67
C ALA A 2 -80.71 20.84 -48.80
N THR A 3 -81.54 21.88 -48.68
CA THR A 3 -81.64 22.96 -49.69
C THR A 3 -80.44 23.92 -49.71
N LEU A 4 -79.76 24.13 -48.58
CA LEU A 4 -78.52 24.93 -48.51
C LEU A 4 -77.35 24.19 -49.16
N LEU A 5 -77.21 22.89 -48.86
CA LEU A 5 -76.20 22.02 -49.47
C LEU A 5 -76.45 21.83 -50.97
N TYR A 6 -77.71 21.72 -51.39
CA TYR A 6 -78.06 21.63 -52.81
C TYR A 6 -77.66 22.89 -53.59
N ARG A 7 -77.83 24.10 -53.03
CA ARG A 7 -77.42 25.35 -53.70
C ARG A 7 -75.89 25.53 -53.73
N LEU A 8 -75.19 25.13 -52.67
CA LEU A 8 -73.71 25.11 -52.63
C LEU A 8 -73.13 24.09 -53.62
N GLY A 9 -73.72 22.89 -53.69
CA GLY A 9 -73.34 21.84 -54.64
C GLY A 9 -73.60 22.24 -56.10
N LEU A 10 -74.75 22.85 -56.40
CA LEU A 10 -75.06 23.34 -57.75
C LEU A 10 -74.16 24.51 -58.16
N GLY A 11 -73.79 25.39 -57.22
CA GLY A 11 -72.84 26.47 -57.44
C GLY A 11 -71.42 25.96 -57.75
N ALA A 12 -70.98 24.93 -57.03
CA ALA A 12 -69.70 24.26 -57.29
C ALA A 12 -69.69 23.53 -58.64
N ALA A 13 -70.79 22.86 -59.01
CA ALA A 13 -70.92 22.13 -60.27
C ALA A 13 -71.04 23.04 -61.50
N ARG A 14 -71.59 24.27 -61.36
CA ARG A 14 -71.72 25.23 -62.47
C ARG A 14 -70.42 25.95 -62.82
N ARG A 15 -69.44 25.99 -61.91
CA ARG A 15 -68.11 26.61 -62.15
C ARG A 15 -66.99 25.71 -61.60
N PRO A 16 -66.82 24.49 -62.14
CA PRO A 16 -65.93 23.48 -61.57
C PRO A 16 -64.46 23.95 -61.56
N LEU A 17 -64.04 24.69 -62.58
CA LEU A 17 -62.67 25.21 -62.69
C LEU A 17 -62.32 26.22 -61.58
N LEU A 18 -63.26 27.07 -61.16
CA LEU A 18 -63.01 28.02 -60.07
C LEU A 18 -62.85 27.33 -58.71
N VAL A 19 -63.65 26.28 -58.47
CA VAL A 19 -63.57 25.51 -57.22
C VAL A 19 -62.26 24.74 -57.14
N ILE A 20 -61.83 24.13 -58.25
CA ILE A 20 -60.54 23.43 -58.34
C ILE A 20 -59.40 24.42 -58.12
N LEU A 21 -59.40 25.58 -58.79
CA LEU A 21 -58.37 26.61 -58.61
C LEU A 21 -58.31 27.14 -57.18
N ALA A 22 -59.47 27.36 -56.54
CA ALA A 22 -59.52 27.80 -55.15
C ALA A 22 -58.93 26.74 -54.20
N TRP A 23 -59.23 25.46 -54.39
CA TRP A 23 -58.64 24.38 -53.60
C TRP A 23 -57.14 24.21 -53.85
N VAL A 24 -56.69 24.32 -55.10
CA VAL A 24 -55.27 24.29 -55.45
C VAL A 24 -54.54 25.47 -54.81
N LEU A 25 -55.13 26.66 -54.79
CA LEU A 25 -54.57 27.83 -54.11
C LEU A 25 -54.47 27.61 -52.59
N VAL A 26 -55.52 27.06 -51.97
CA VAL A 26 -55.51 26.74 -50.52
C VAL A 26 -54.45 25.68 -50.20
N LEU A 27 -54.32 24.63 -51.02
CA LEU A 27 -53.29 23.62 -50.87
C LEU A 27 -51.89 24.20 -51.08
N ALA A 28 -51.69 25.05 -52.09
CA ALA A 28 -50.42 25.70 -52.36
C ALA A 28 -50.02 26.65 -51.20
N LEU A 29 -50.98 27.37 -50.61
CA LEU A 29 -50.76 28.19 -49.43
C LEU A 29 -50.43 27.34 -48.19
N ALA A 30 -51.11 26.21 -47.99
CA ALA A 30 -50.84 25.30 -46.89
C ALA A 30 -49.45 24.64 -47.02
N VAL A 31 -49.10 24.16 -48.22
CA VAL A 31 -47.78 23.57 -48.52
C VAL A 31 -46.68 24.62 -48.43
N GLY A 32 -46.89 25.82 -48.98
CA GLY A 32 -45.94 26.93 -48.89
C GLY A 32 -45.72 27.38 -47.45
N GLY A 33 -46.78 27.47 -46.65
CA GLY A 33 -46.70 27.75 -45.22
C GLY A 33 -45.94 26.65 -44.46
N PHE A 34 -46.19 25.38 -44.78
CA PHE A 34 -45.46 24.26 -44.18
C PHE A 34 -43.98 24.26 -44.57
N LEU A 35 -43.61 24.57 -45.82
CA LEU A 35 -42.20 24.63 -46.21
C LEU A 35 -41.46 25.81 -45.60
N ALA A 36 -42.13 26.95 -45.40
CA ALA A 36 -41.54 28.15 -44.81
C ALA A 36 -41.40 28.08 -43.28
N PHE A 37 -42.26 27.33 -42.59
CA PHE A 37 -42.35 27.31 -41.11
C PHE A 37 -42.32 25.91 -40.47
N GLY A 38 -42.37 24.84 -41.26
CA GLY A 38 -42.38 23.44 -40.79
C GLY A 38 -40.98 22.93 -40.53
N GLY A 39 -40.46 23.22 -39.34
CA GLY A 39 -39.22 22.63 -38.82
C GLY A 39 -39.29 21.10 -38.68
N THR A 40 -38.19 20.51 -38.23
CA THR A 40 -38.04 19.05 -38.07
C THR A 40 -39.14 18.47 -37.19
N LEU A 41 -39.86 17.47 -37.72
CA LEU A 41 -40.86 16.69 -36.97
C LEU A 41 -40.12 15.86 -35.90
N SER A 42 -39.91 16.46 -34.73
CA SER A 42 -39.42 15.76 -33.55
C SER A 42 -40.58 15.11 -32.82
N SER A 43 -40.54 13.79 -32.66
CA SER A 43 -41.58 12.97 -32.01
C SER A 43 -41.59 13.10 -30.47
N THR A 44 -40.89 14.08 -29.92
CA THR A 44 -40.73 14.28 -28.48
C THR A 44 -41.42 15.59 -28.07
N VAL A 45 -42.60 15.48 -27.47
CA VAL A 45 -43.34 16.63 -26.92
C VAL A 45 -42.75 16.96 -25.54
N THR A 46 -41.77 17.86 -25.51
CA THR A 46 -41.32 18.48 -24.25
C THR A 46 -42.15 19.75 -24.00
N ILE A 47 -42.77 19.85 -22.82
CA ILE A 47 -43.51 21.05 -22.39
C ILE A 47 -42.53 22.01 -21.71
N PRO A 48 -42.22 23.18 -22.31
CA PRO A 48 -41.29 24.14 -21.73
C PRO A 48 -41.80 24.64 -20.37
N GLY A 49 -40.91 24.72 -19.37
CA GLY A 49 -41.22 25.30 -18.05
C GLY A 49 -41.75 24.33 -17.00
N THR A 50 -41.82 23.02 -17.27
CA THR A 50 -42.14 22.02 -16.25
C THR A 50 -40.95 21.76 -15.30
N PRO A 51 -41.20 21.44 -14.02
CA PRO A 51 -40.12 21.10 -13.06
C PRO A 51 -39.22 19.96 -13.56
N THR A 52 -39.79 18.97 -14.27
CA THR A 52 -39.06 17.85 -14.85
C THR A 52 -38.11 18.29 -15.98
N ALA A 53 -38.51 19.27 -16.80
CA ALA A 53 -37.65 19.83 -17.83
C ALA A 53 -36.46 20.58 -17.21
N GLN A 54 -36.70 21.40 -16.18
CA GLN A 54 -35.63 22.10 -15.47
C GLN A 54 -34.66 21.14 -14.78
N VAL A 55 -35.15 20.03 -14.21
CA VAL A 55 -34.28 18.99 -13.63
C VAL A 55 -33.44 18.30 -14.70
N THR A 56 -34.01 18.02 -15.88
CA THR A 56 -33.30 17.37 -16.99
C THR A 56 -32.27 18.31 -17.62
N ASP A 57 -32.62 19.58 -17.78
CA ASP A 57 -31.72 20.63 -18.28
C ASP A 57 -30.57 20.85 -17.30
N ARG A 58 -30.86 20.90 -15.99
CA ARG A 58 -29.84 21.03 -14.94
C ARG A 58 -28.97 19.79 -14.79
N LEU A 59 -29.51 18.60 -15.03
CA LEU A 59 -28.74 17.35 -15.08
C LEU A 59 -27.78 17.34 -16.28
N LYS A 60 -28.20 17.86 -17.44
CA LYS A 60 -27.34 18.05 -18.63
C LYS A 60 -26.25 19.09 -18.41
N GLU A 61 -26.56 20.15 -17.66
CA GLU A 61 -25.66 21.28 -17.44
C GLU A 61 -24.62 21.01 -16.35
N GLU A 62 -25.00 20.32 -15.26
CA GLU A 62 -24.09 19.99 -14.15
C GLU A 62 -23.45 18.59 -14.27
N PHE A 63 -24.07 17.64 -14.98
CA PHE A 63 -23.53 16.31 -15.25
C PHE A 63 -23.65 15.96 -16.75
N PRO A 64 -22.89 16.65 -17.63
CA PRO A 64 -22.93 16.40 -19.08
C PRO A 64 -22.65 14.92 -19.42
N GLU A 65 -21.85 14.26 -18.58
CA GLU A 65 -21.46 12.86 -18.70
C GLU A 65 -22.62 11.87 -18.58
N ALA A 66 -23.59 12.18 -17.72
CA ALA A 66 -24.76 11.33 -17.47
C ALA A 66 -25.80 11.41 -18.61
N SER A 67 -25.67 12.38 -19.51
CA SER A 67 -26.58 12.62 -20.63
C SER A 67 -26.08 12.04 -21.96
N ARG A 68 -24.94 11.36 -21.96
CA ARG A 68 -24.36 10.71 -23.15
C ARG A 68 -25.07 9.39 -23.47
N GLY A 69 -25.16 9.07 -24.77
CA GLY A 69 -25.62 7.76 -25.23
C GLY A 69 -24.55 6.71 -25.02
N ARG A 70 -24.92 5.52 -24.54
CA ARG A 70 -24.02 4.36 -24.41
C ARG A 70 -24.43 3.30 -25.43
N GLY A 71 -23.48 2.84 -26.24
CA GLY A 71 -23.67 1.74 -27.20
C GLY A 71 -22.85 0.53 -26.78
N GLN A 72 -23.45 -0.64 -26.79
CA GLN A 72 -22.76 -1.91 -26.50
C GLN A 72 -22.68 -2.73 -27.79
N VAL A 73 -21.49 -3.23 -28.09
CA VAL A 73 -21.24 -4.12 -29.23
C VAL A 73 -20.68 -5.42 -28.68
N VAL A 74 -21.29 -6.55 -29.07
CA VAL A 74 -20.88 -7.89 -28.64
C VAL A 74 -20.37 -8.64 -29.86
N PHE A 75 -19.13 -9.10 -29.79
CA PHE A 75 -18.51 -9.92 -30.82
C PHE A 75 -18.61 -11.40 -30.43
N THR A 76 -19.07 -12.25 -31.33
CA THR A 76 -19.19 -13.70 -31.13
C THR A 76 -18.65 -14.43 -32.35
N THR A 77 -18.06 -15.59 -32.12
CA THR A 77 -17.81 -16.59 -33.16
C THR A 77 -19.10 -17.38 -33.42
N GLU A 78 -19.33 -17.78 -34.67
CA GLU A 78 -20.55 -18.51 -35.06
C GLU A 78 -20.62 -19.92 -34.45
N ASP A 79 -19.46 -20.53 -34.20
CA ASP A 79 -19.29 -21.88 -33.66
C ASP A 79 -19.12 -21.89 -32.13
N GLY A 80 -19.11 -20.72 -31.48
CA GLY A 80 -18.87 -20.57 -30.05
C GLY A 80 -17.42 -20.85 -29.62
N SER A 81 -16.49 -20.99 -30.56
CA SER A 81 -15.07 -21.15 -30.26
C SER A 81 -14.47 -19.86 -29.66
N PRO A 82 -13.40 -19.95 -28.85
CA PRO A 82 -12.72 -18.75 -28.36
C PRO A 82 -12.16 -17.90 -29.50
N LEU A 83 -12.24 -16.57 -29.37
CA LEU A 83 -11.60 -15.65 -30.31
C LEU A 83 -10.09 -15.90 -30.34
N THR A 84 -9.56 -16.12 -31.55
CA THR A 84 -8.13 -16.23 -31.82
C THR A 84 -7.42 -14.89 -31.66
N ASP A 85 -6.11 -14.90 -31.44
CA ASP A 85 -5.32 -13.67 -31.28
C ASP A 85 -5.46 -12.73 -32.49
N ALA A 86 -5.46 -13.31 -33.71
CA ALA A 86 -5.68 -12.55 -34.94
C ALA A 86 -7.06 -11.90 -35.01
N GLN A 87 -8.11 -12.54 -34.47
CA GLN A 87 -9.45 -11.94 -34.40
C GLN A 87 -9.52 -10.84 -33.33
N ARG A 88 -8.83 -11.02 -32.20
CA ARG A 88 -8.75 -10.00 -31.14
C ARG A 88 -8.09 -8.73 -31.67
N GLU A 89 -6.96 -8.87 -32.36
CA GLU A 89 -6.23 -7.75 -32.95
C GLU A 89 -7.06 -7.01 -34.02
N GLN A 90 -7.86 -7.73 -34.80
CA GLN A 90 -8.83 -7.12 -35.74
C GLN A 90 -9.95 -6.36 -35.03
N ILE A 91 -10.45 -6.90 -33.91
CA ILE A 91 -11.48 -6.23 -33.11
C ILE A 91 -10.91 -4.97 -32.48
N THR A 92 -9.69 -5.01 -31.91
CA THR A 92 -9.00 -3.84 -31.36
C THR A 92 -8.83 -2.76 -32.45
N ALA A 93 -8.32 -3.12 -33.62
CA ALA A 93 -8.17 -2.16 -34.72
C ALA A 93 -9.51 -1.55 -35.16
N LEU A 94 -10.60 -2.34 -35.20
CA LEU A 94 -11.94 -1.83 -35.47
C LEU A 94 -12.42 -0.86 -34.38
N LEU A 95 -12.14 -1.15 -33.11
CA LEU A 95 -12.49 -0.29 -31.99
C LEU A 95 -11.70 1.04 -32.01
N ASP A 96 -10.44 1.01 -32.42
CA ASP A 96 -9.63 2.21 -32.65
C ASP A 96 -10.22 3.09 -33.76
N ASP A 97 -10.58 2.50 -34.91
CA ASP A 97 -11.25 3.22 -36.01
C ASP A 97 -12.58 3.85 -35.57
N VAL A 98 -13.31 3.22 -34.64
CA VAL A 98 -14.55 3.76 -34.05
C VAL A 98 -14.25 4.89 -33.08
N ALA A 99 -13.17 4.81 -32.32
CA ALA A 99 -12.75 5.85 -31.38
C ALA A 99 -12.34 7.16 -32.10
N GLU A 100 -11.91 7.10 -33.35
CA GLU A 100 -11.56 8.28 -34.16
C GLU A 100 -12.79 9.07 -34.67
N GLN A 101 -14.00 8.53 -34.56
CA GLN A 101 -15.21 9.21 -35.05
C GLN A 101 -15.60 10.39 -34.16
N GLU A 102 -15.91 11.55 -34.75
CA GLU A 102 -16.29 12.78 -34.00
C GLU A 102 -17.51 12.59 -33.07
N ALA A 103 -18.36 11.59 -33.34
CA ALA A 103 -19.53 11.27 -32.54
C ALA A 103 -19.23 10.35 -31.34
N VAL A 104 -18.02 9.81 -31.23
CA VAL A 104 -17.59 8.86 -30.20
C VAL A 104 -16.57 9.53 -29.29
N GLU A 105 -16.91 9.67 -28.01
CA GLU A 105 -16.05 10.34 -27.03
C GLU A 105 -15.03 9.39 -26.40
N GLY A 106 -15.28 8.08 -26.44
CA GLY A 106 -14.37 7.08 -25.92
C GLY A 106 -14.82 5.66 -26.20
N VAL A 107 -13.86 4.75 -26.33
CA VAL A 107 -14.05 3.32 -26.53
C VAL A 107 -13.25 2.58 -25.47
N VAL A 108 -13.81 1.50 -24.95
CA VAL A 108 -13.13 0.59 -24.02
C VAL A 108 -12.79 -0.68 -24.80
N ASP A 109 -11.50 -0.98 -24.95
CA ASP A 109 -11.07 -2.27 -25.47
C ASP A 109 -11.28 -3.36 -24.39
N PRO A 110 -12.10 -4.38 -24.65
CA PRO A 110 -12.40 -5.42 -23.66
C PRO A 110 -11.21 -6.32 -23.34
N PHE A 111 -10.26 -6.49 -24.28
CA PHE A 111 -9.06 -7.30 -24.09
C PHE A 111 -8.02 -6.55 -23.28
N GLU A 112 -7.82 -5.25 -23.54
CA GLU A 112 -6.94 -4.42 -22.71
C GLU A 112 -7.50 -4.30 -21.30
N ALA A 113 -8.80 -4.03 -21.15
CA ALA A 113 -9.45 -3.96 -19.84
C ALA A 113 -9.32 -5.28 -19.06
N GLN A 114 -9.50 -6.42 -19.72
CA GLN A 114 -9.30 -7.74 -19.11
C GLN A 114 -7.83 -7.96 -18.71
N ALA A 115 -6.88 -7.61 -19.57
CA ALA A 115 -5.46 -7.73 -19.27
C ALA A 115 -5.04 -6.87 -18.06
N GLN A 116 -5.52 -5.63 -17.99
CA GLN A 116 -5.30 -4.75 -16.82
C GLN A 116 -5.90 -5.35 -15.53
N GLN A 117 -7.07 -5.99 -15.62
CA GLN A 117 -7.69 -6.64 -14.47
C GLN A 117 -6.89 -7.86 -13.99
N ASP A 118 -6.38 -8.67 -14.91
CA ASP A 118 -5.59 -9.86 -14.57
C ASP A 118 -4.20 -9.49 -14.03
N ASP A 119 -3.57 -8.44 -14.57
CA ASP A 119 -2.34 -7.85 -14.02
C ASP A 119 -2.56 -7.33 -12.59
N ALA A 120 -3.63 -6.58 -12.36
CA ALA A 120 -3.93 -6.06 -11.04
C ALA A 120 -4.22 -7.16 -10.00
N ARG A 121 -4.91 -8.24 -10.41
CA ARG A 121 -5.09 -9.44 -9.56
C ARG A 121 -3.76 -10.09 -9.21
N THR A 122 -2.88 -10.25 -10.19
CA THR A 122 -1.53 -10.80 -9.99
C THR A 122 -0.76 -9.96 -8.98
N ARG A 123 -0.75 -8.63 -9.15
CA ARG A 123 -0.10 -7.71 -8.21
C ARG A 123 -0.67 -7.78 -6.80
N LEU A 124 -1.98 -8.01 -6.63
CA LEU A 124 -2.58 -8.22 -5.30
C LEU A 124 -2.13 -9.53 -4.66
N ASP A 125 -2.04 -10.61 -5.44
CA ASP A 125 -1.59 -11.90 -4.90
C ASP A 125 -0.10 -11.88 -4.54
N GLU A 126 0.72 -11.22 -5.35
CA GLU A 126 2.12 -10.91 -5.02
C GLU A 126 2.21 -10.05 -3.75
N GLY A 127 1.44 -8.96 -3.66
CA GLY A 127 1.39 -8.10 -2.47
C GLY A 127 0.96 -8.84 -1.20
N ARG A 128 -0.02 -9.75 -1.28
CA ARG A 128 -0.43 -10.62 -0.16
C ARG A 128 0.70 -11.54 0.29
N THR A 129 1.46 -12.08 -0.67
CA THR A 129 2.61 -12.94 -0.37
C THR A 129 3.71 -12.15 0.31
N GLU A 130 4.03 -10.95 -0.20
CA GLU A 130 5.02 -10.06 0.42
C GLU A 130 4.64 -9.63 1.84
N LEU A 131 3.34 -9.42 2.10
CA LEU A 131 2.82 -9.12 3.44
C LEU A 131 3.00 -10.30 4.39
N ALA A 132 2.65 -11.51 3.97
CA ALA A 132 2.85 -12.72 4.79
C ALA A 132 4.34 -12.93 5.12
N ASP A 133 5.22 -12.77 4.13
CA ASP A 133 6.67 -12.83 4.35
C ASP A 133 7.16 -11.71 5.28
N GLY A 134 6.58 -10.51 5.17
CA GLY A 134 6.85 -9.38 6.05
C GLY A 134 6.45 -9.65 7.50
N GLU A 135 5.27 -10.23 7.73
CA GLU A 135 4.78 -10.62 9.05
C GLU A 135 5.67 -11.69 9.69
N GLN A 136 6.10 -12.68 8.90
CA GLN A 136 7.05 -13.69 9.38
C GLN A 136 8.38 -13.06 9.78
N ARG A 137 8.94 -12.15 8.96
CA ARG A 137 10.17 -11.43 9.30
C ARG A 137 10.03 -10.58 10.57
N LEU A 138 8.86 -9.99 10.81
CA LEU A 138 8.57 -9.27 12.06
C LEU A 138 8.51 -10.21 13.26
N ALA A 139 7.91 -11.39 13.11
CA ALA A 139 7.88 -12.40 14.18
C ALA A 139 9.30 -12.87 14.52
N ASP A 140 10.08 -13.23 13.51
CA ASP A 140 11.47 -13.66 13.67
C ASP A 140 12.32 -12.54 14.32
N GLY A 141 12.19 -11.30 13.85
CA GLY A 141 12.89 -10.15 14.43
C GLY A 141 12.50 -9.86 15.89
N ARG A 142 11.25 -10.10 16.29
CA ARG A 142 10.82 -9.99 17.70
C ARG A 142 11.48 -11.07 18.56
N GLN A 143 11.56 -12.31 18.05
CA GLN A 143 12.24 -13.40 18.74
C GLN A 143 13.74 -13.10 18.91
N GLU A 144 14.42 -12.62 17.87
CA GLU A 144 15.83 -12.24 17.95
C GLU A 144 16.10 -11.17 19.03
N ILE A 145 15.20 -10.19 19.18
CA ILE A 145 15.31 -9.17 20.23
C ILE A 145 15.13 -9.78 21.61
N GLU A 146 14.19 -10.71 21.78
CA GLU A 146 13.97 -11.41 23.05
C GLU A 146 15.19 -12.26 23.44
N ASP A 147 15.71 -13.05 22.50
CA ASP A 147 16.91 -13.86 22.69
C ASP A 147 18.12 -12.97 23.03
N GLY A 148 18.28 -11.85 22.34
CA GLY A 148 19.35 -10.89 22.61
C GLY A 148 19.23 -10.22 23.98
N ARG A 149 18.01 -9.97 24.47
CA ARG A 149 17.79 -9.46 25.84
C ARG A 149 18.17 -10.49 26.89
N ALA A 150 17.78 -11.75 26.71
CA ALA A 150 18.15 -12.83 27.60
C ALA A 150 19.68 -13.03 27.65
N GLU A 151 20.35 -12.92 26.50
CA GLU A 151 21.82 -12.95 26.43
C GLU A 151 22.46 -11.79 27.19
N LEU A 152 21.94 -10.56 27.07
CA LEU A 152 22.45 -9.42 27.84
C LEU A 152 22.23 -9.58 29.34
N GLU A 153 21.08 -10.11 29.76
CA GLU A 153 20.82 -10.40 31.17
C GLU A 153 21.84 -11.40 31.73
N ARG A 154 22.10 -12.48 30.99
CA ARG A 154 23.12 -13.46 31.38
C ARG A 154 24.50 -12.82 31.49
N ARG A 155 24.92 -12.02 30.51
CA ARG A 155 26.22 -11.35 30.53
C ARG A 155 26.35 -10.33 31.66
N THR A 156 25.26 -9.65 31.99
CA THR A 156 25.22 -8.72 33.13
C THR A 156 25.45 -9.49 34.44
N ALA A 157 24.76 -10.62 34.63
CA ALA A 157 24.97 -11.48 35.80
C ALA A 157 26.40 -12.07 35.87
N GLU A 158 27.00 -12.40 34.71
CA GLU A 158 28.40 -12.85 34.63
C GLU A 158 29.38 -11.73 35.04
N ALA A 159 29.12 -10.49 34.62
CA ALA A 159 29.92 -9.32 35.01
C ALA A 159 29.81 -9.05 36.51
N ASP A 160 28.60 -9.07 37.08
CA ASP A 160 28.37 -8.90 38.52
C ASP A 160 29.11 -9.98 39.34
N ALA A 161 29.06 -11.24 38.90
CA ALA A 161 29.80 -12.34 39.51
C ALA A 161 31.32 -12.19 39.33
N GLY A 162 31.77 -11.57 38.24
CA GLY A 162 33.16 -11.18 38.03
C GLY A 162 33.61 -10.12 39.03
N GLU A 163 32.81 -9.06 39.23
CA GLU A 163 33.10 -7.99 40.18
C GLU A 163 33.21 -8.52 41.61
N GLN A 164 32.30 -9.40 42.02
CA GLN A 164 32.37 -10.06 43.33
C GLN A 164 33.66 -10.86 43.52
N ARG A 165 34.07 -11.65 42.50
CA ARG A 165 35.33 -12.40 42.54
C ARG A 165 36.55 -11.50 42.65
N LEU A 166 36.56 -10.35 41.96
CA LEU A 166 37.64 -9.38 42.08
C LEU A 166 37.68 -8.72 43.46
N ALA A 167 36.52 -8.42 44.05
CA ALA A 167 36.45 -7.90 45.41
C ALA A 167 37.00 -8.91 46.43
N GLU A 168 36.64 -10.19 46.30
CA GLU A 168 37.18 -11.27 47.14
C GLU A 168 38.69 -11.44 46.97
N ALA A 169 39.18 -11.46 45.72
CA ALA A 169 40.61 -11.55 45.43
C ALA A 169 41.39 -10.34 45.97
N ALA A 170 40.81 -9.13 45.89
CA ALA A 170 41.41 -7.92 46.45
C ALA A 170 41.52 -8.01 47.99
N ALA A 171 40.49 -8.52 48.67
CA ALA A 171 40.54 -8.73 50.11
C ALA A 171 41.58 -9.78 50.53
N GLN A 172 41.71 -10.87 49.78
CA GLN A 172 42.73 -11.89 50.02
C GLN A 172 44.14 -11.33 49.84
N LEU A 173 44.33 -10.50 48.81
CA LEU A 173 45.61 -9.85 48.55
C LEU A 173 45.99 -8.88 49.69
N GLU A 174 45.04 -8.09 50.17
CA GLU A 174 45.24 -7.19 51.32
C GLU A 174 45.63 -7.97 52.58
N GLU A 175 44.95 -9.10 52.85
CA GLU A 175 45.30 -9.98 53.98
C GLU A 175 46.72 -10.59 53.80
N GLY A 176 47.06 -11.00 52.58
CA GLY A 176 48.39 -11.52 52.24
C GLY A 176 49.48 -10.48 52.44
N GLN A 177 49.25 -9.23 52.01
CA GLN A 177 50.15 -8.11 52.22
C GLN A 177 50.34 -7.81 53.71
N ALA A 178 49.27 -7.77 54.50
CA ALA A 178 49.36 -7.55 55.94
C ALA A 178 50.18 -8.64 56.66
N LYS A 179 50.01 -9.92 56.26
CA LYS A 179 50.84 -11.03 56.78
C LYS A 179 52.30 -10.87 56.40
N LEU A 180 52.57 -10.43 55.17
CA LEU A 180 53.92 -10.21 54.68
C LEU A 180 54.63 -9.09 55.45
N ASP A 181 53.95 -7.97 55.67
CA ASP A 181 54.47 -6.84 56.44
C ASP A 181 54.72 -7.22 57.89
N ALA A 182 53.82 -8.00 58.51
CA ALA A 182 54.03 -8.54 59.85
C ALA A 182 55.24 -9.49 59.92
N ALA A 183 55.42 -10.36 58.93
CA ALA A 183 56.58 -11.26 58.85
C ALA A 183 57.89 -10.48 58.68
N ARG A 184 57.90 -9.43 57.87
CA ARG A 184 59.07 -8.52 57.73
C ARG A 184 59.41 -7.85 59.05
N ALA A 185 58.41 -7.30 59.76
CA ALA A 185 58.63 -6.64 61.05
C ALA A 185 59.20 -7.59 62.13
N ASP A 186 58.69 -8.83 62.21
CA ASP A 186 59.22 -9.84 63.14
C ASP A 186 60.68 -10.24 62.80
N LEU A 187 61.02 -10.32 61.51
CA LEU A 187 62.40 -10.58 61.06
C LEU A 187 63.34 -9.41 61.35
N GLU A 188 62.89 -8.16 61.18
CA GLU A 188 63.65 -6.96 61.54
C GLU A 188 63.98 -6.92 63.04
N GLU A 189 63.02 -7.26 63.90
CA GLU A 189 63.22 -7.32 65.36
C GLU A 189 64.26 -8.39 65.77
N ARG A 190 64.35 -9.49 65.01
CA ARG A 190 65.30 -10.59 65.24
C ARG A 190 66.71 -10.35 64.68
N GLY A 191 66.90 -9.30 63.87
CA GLY A 191 68.19 -8.92 63.27
C GLY A 191 68.47 -9.63 61.93
N LEU A 192 68.17 -8.93 60.84
CA LEU A 192 68.25 -9.43 59.45
C LEU A 192 69.67 -9.74 58.95
N ASP A 193 70.69 -9.06 59.47
CA ASP A 193 72.06 -9.08 58.93
C ASP A 193 72.78 -10.44 59.07
N ALA A 194 72.24 -11.38 59.86
CA ALA A 194 72.82 -12.70 60.11
C ALA A 194 72.01 -13.88 59.54
N LEU A 195 70.88 -13.62 58.86
CA LEU A 195 70.01 -14.69 58.37
C LEU A 195 70.52 -15.25 57.03
N PRO A 196 70.61 -16.59 56.88
CA PRO A 196 70.98 -17.22 55.62
C PRO A 196 69.91 -16.99 54.54
N ALA A 197 70.31 -17.00 53.28
CA ALA A 197 69.42 -16.72 52.14
C ALA A 197 68.21 -17.67 52.08
N GLU A 198 68.35 -18.91 52.56
CA GLU A 198 67.26 -19.88 52.69
C GLU A 198 66.17 -19.43 53.68
N ALA A 199 66.51 -18.72 54.76
CA ALA A 199 65.53 -18.24 55.75
C ALA A 199 64.63 -17.12 55.19
N LEU A 200 65.10 -16.42 54.14
CA LEU A 200 64.35 -15.37 53.44
C LEU A 200 63.57 -15.89 52.23
N ALA A 201 63.76 -17.14 51.82
CA ALA A 201 63.11 -17.70 50.64
C ALA A 201 61.56 -17.67 50.72
N PRO A 202 60.91 -18.03 51.85
CA PRO A 202 59.45 -17.94 51.97
C PRO A 202 58.90 -16.51 51.83
N LEU A 203 59.67 -15.52 52.27
CA LEU A 203 59.27 -14.11 52.16
C LEU A 203 59.29 -13.65 50.70
N ARG A 204 60.35 -13.98 49.95
CA ARG A 204 60.44 -13.67 48.52
C ARG A 204 59.33 -14.37 47.72
N GLU A 205 59.00 -15.61 48.08
CA GLU A 205 57.90 -16.35 47.45
C GLU A 205 56.56 -15.66 47.72
N ALA A 206 56.30 -15.23 48.95
CA ALA A 206 55.07 -14.51 49.29
C ALA A 206 55.01 -13.11 48.63
N GLU A 207 56.13 -12.39 48.52
CA GLU A 207 56.23 -11.13 47.76
C GLU A 207 55.88 -11.34 46.28
N GLN A 208 56.40 -12.42 45.69
CA GLN A 208 56.09 -12.80 44.32
C GLN A 208 54.60 -13.15 44.16
N GLN A 209 54.01 -13.91 45.07
CA GLN A 209 52.58 -14.25 45.03
C GLN A 209 51.69 -13.00 45.14
N VAL A 210 52.07 -12.02 45.96
CA VAL A 210 51.36 -10.73 46.04
C VAL A 210 51.47 -9.97 44.71
N ALA A 211 52.66 -9.90 44.11
CA ALA A 211 52.84 -9.23 42.82
C ALA A 211 52.01 -9.91 41.71
N GLU A 212 52.04 -11.24 41.64
CA GLU A 212 51.23 -12.02 40.69
C GLU A 212 49.72 -11.82 40.94
N GLY A 213 49.29 -11.75 42.20
CA GLY A 213 47.90 -11.47 42.56
C GLY A 213 47.45 -10.05 42.17
N GLN A 214 48.34 -9.06 42.28
CA GLN A 214 48.09 -7.69 41.79
C GLN A 214 47.92 -7.66 40.28
N GLU A 215 48.81 -8.32 39.53
CA GLU A 215 48.70 -8.40 38.07
C GLU A 215 47.40 -9.10 37.65
N GLN A 216 46.97 -10.15 38.36
CA GLN A 216 45.70 -10.84 38.10
C GLN A 216 44.47 -9.95 38.37
N LEU A 217 44.50 -9.14 39.43
CA LEU A 217 43.44 -8.18 39.73
C LEU A 217 43.33 -7.09 38.66
N ASP A 218 44.46 -6.53 38.24
CA ASP A 218 44.49 -5.51 37.19
C ASP A 218 44.01 -6.08 35.85
N ALA A 219 44.44 -7.30 35.49
CA ALA A 219 43.96 -7.99 34.30
C ALA A 219 42.44 -8.25 34.36
N GLY A 220 41.93 -8.72 35.49
CA GLY A 220 40.49 -8.97 35.65
C GLY A 220 39.64 -7.69 35.64
N ARG A 221 40.16 -6.58 36.18
CA ARG A 221 39.50 -5.27 36.06
C ARG A 221 39.43 -4.79 34.62
N ALA A 222 40.52 -4.93 33.86
CA ALA A 222 40.53 -4.61 32.44
C ALA A 222 39.55 -5.49 31.64
N GLU A 223 39.43 -6.77 31.99
CA GLU A 223 38.45 -7.67 31.38
C GLU A 223 37.01 -7.22 31.66
N LEU A 224 36.69 -6.81 32.90
CA LEU A 224 35.35 -6.28 33.23
C LEU A 224 35.04 -4.98 32.49
N GLU A 225 36.02 -4.10 32.31
CA GLU A 225 35.86 -2.87 31.52
C GLU A 225 35.51 -3.21 30.06
N GLU A 226 36.23 -4.16 29.44
CA GLU A 226 35.90 -4.62 28.09
C GLU A 226 34.51 -5.28 28.02
N GLN A 227 34.13 -6.07 29.03
CA GLN A 227 32.80 -6.67 29.12
C GLN A 227 31.71 -5.59 29.23
N ALA A 228 31.93 -4.52 29.99
CA ALA A 228 31.01 -3.40 30.13
C ALA A 228 30.81 -2.66 28.79
N GLU A 229 31.88 -2.39 28.04
CA GLU A 229 31.79 -1.81 26.69
C GLU A 229 30.99 -2.71 25.73
N ARG A 230 31.21 -4.03 25.80
CA ARG A 230 30.46 -5.01 25.00
C ARG A 230 28.98 -5.05 25.39
N LEU A 231 28.65 -4.92 26.67
CA LEU A 231 27.27 -4.84 27.16
C LEU A 231 26.58 -3.57 26.64
N GLU A 232 27.24 -2.41 26.72
CA GLU A 232 26.71 -1.14 26.19
C GLU A 232 26.48 -1.23 24.67
N ALA A 233 27.46 -1.73 23.92
CA ALA A 233 27.32 -1.94 22.47
C ALA A 233 26.18 -2.91 22.14
N GLY A 234 26.01 -3.97 22.93
CA GLY A 234 24.90 -4.92 22.80
C GLY A 234 23.54 -4.28 23.04
N GLN A 235 23.42 -3.45 24.09
CA GLN A 235 22.20 -2.68 24.39
C GLN A 235 21.85 -1.73 23.24
N ALA A 236 22.83 -0.94 22.76
CA ALA A 236 22.63 -0.02 21.64
C ALA A 236 22.18 -0.75 20.36
N LYS A 237 22.73 -1.96 20.11
CA LYS A 237 22.31 -2.79 18.97
C LYS A 237 20.86 -3.25 19.09
N LEU A 238 20.43 -3.68 20.28
CA LEU A 238 19.03 -4.09 20.51
C LEU A 238 18.05 -2.93 20.34
N ASP A 239 18.41 -1.74 20.83
CA ASP A 239 17.58 -0.54 20.65
C ASP A 239 17.45 -0.18 19.16
N ALA A 240 18.54 -0.25 18.40
CA ALA A 240 18.51 -0.03 16.96
C ALA A 240 17.66 -1.11 16.23
N GLN A 241 17.75 -2.38 16.63
CA GLN A 241 16.91 -3.45 16.08
C GLN A 241 15.43 -3.21 16.39
N ARG A 242 15.11 -2.78 17.62
CA ARG A 242 13.74 -2.44 18.01
C ARG A 242 13.16 -1.30 17.17
N GLN A 243 13.92 -0.23 16.95
CA GLN A 243 13.48 0.88 16.10
C GLN A 243 13.21 0.43 14.66
N LYS A 244 14.08 -0.42 14.10
CA LYS A 244 13.87 -1.02 12.78
C LYS A 244 12.61 -1.88 12.74
N LEU A 245 12.34 -2.63 13.79
CA LEU A 245 11.15 -3.47 13.88
C LEU A 245 9.87 -2.64 13.98
N GLU A 246 9.88 -1.55 14.73
CA GLU A 246 8.78 -0.59 14.81
C GLU A 246 8.52 0.08 13.45
N ALA A 247 9.58 0.48 12.72
CA ALA A 247 9.47 1.03 11.38
C ALA A 247 8.92 0.00 10.37
N ALA A 248 9.42 -1.24 10.42
CA ALA A 248 8.96 -2.33 9.56
C ALA A 248 7.49 -2.69 9.83
N GLN A 249 7.04 -2.65 11.09
CA GLN A 249 5.62 -2.82 11.43
C GLN A 249 4.77 -1.71 10.80
N ALA A 250 5.19 -0.44 10.92
CA ALA A 250 4.45 0.67 10.33
C ALA A 250 4.38 0.60 8.79
N GLU A 251 5.46 0.16 8.13
CA GLU A 251 5.46 -0.08 6.69
C GLU A 251 4.49 -1.21 6.32
N LEU A 252 4.46 -2.30 7.09
CA LEU A 252 3.57 -3.42 6.85
C LEU A 252 2.10 -3.02 7.02
N ASP A 253 1.77 -2.25 8.05
CA ASP A 253 0.43 -1.73 8.28
C ASP A 253 -0.02 -0.83 7.12
N ALA A 254 0.89 0.00 6.59
CA ALA A 254 0.61 0.86 5.42
C ALA A 254 0.36 0.03 4.15
N ARG A 255 1.20 -0.99 3.89
CA ARG A 255 1.02 -1.90 2.75
C ARG A 255 -0.29 -2.68 2.82
N TRP A 256 -0.71 -3.10 4.01
CA TRP A 256 -2.03 -3.72 4.20
C TRP A 256 -3.16 -2.78 3.78
N ALA A 257 -3.11 -1.51 4.19
CA ALA A 257 -4.11 -0.51 3.81
C ALA A 257 -4.14 -0.25 2.29
N GLU A 258 -2.96 -0.20 1.65
CA GLU A 258 -2.86 -0.07 0.19
C GLU A 258 -3.46 -1.28 -0.54
N LEU A 259 -3.20 -2.49 -0.05
CA LEU A 259 -3.74 -3.72 -0.62
C LEU A 259 -5.27 -3.79 -0.49
N GLU A 260 -5.82 -3.42 0.65
CA GLU A 260 -7.27 -3.33 0.86
C GLU A 260 -7.91 -2.30 -0.08
N ALA A 261 -7.29 -1.12 -0.24
CA ALA A 261 -7.76 -0.10 -1.17
C ALA A 261 -7.72 -0.58 -2.63
N GLY A 262 -6.63 -1.25 -3.04
CA GLY A 262 -6.50 -1.83 -4.37
C GLY A 262 -7.53 -2.91 -4.66
N GLN A 263 -7.82 -3.78 -3.67
CA GLN A 263 -8.88 -4.79 -3.78
C GLN A 263 -10.25 -4.13 -3.94
N ALA A 264 -10.57 -3.10 -3.12
CA ALA A 264 -11.83 -2.38 -3.22
C ALA A 264 -12.01 -1.67 -4.57
N GLU A 265 -10.92 -1.13 -5.15
CA GLU A 265 -10.96 -0.52 -6.48
C GLU A 265 -11.25 -1.57 -7.56
N LEU A 266 -10.63 -2.75 -7.50
CA LEU A 266 -10.92 -3.83 -8.44
C LEU A 266 -12.35 -4.33 -8.34
N ASP A 267 -12.88 -4.46 -7.13
CA ASP A 267 -14.26 -4.88 -6.92
C ASP A 267 -15.24 -3.83 -7.47
N ALA A 268 -14.98 -2.54 -7.24
CA ALA A 268 -15.77 -1.44 -7.80
C ALA A 268 -15.71 -1.41 -9.33
N ARG A 269 -14.54 -1.62 -9.94
CA ARG A 269 -14.39 -1.72 -11.40
C ARG A 269 -15.13 -2.93 -11.97
N ALA A 270 -15.05 -4.09 -11.31
CA ALA A 270 -15.78 -5.29 -11.71
C ALA A 270 -17.30 -5.05 -11.68
N GLU A 271 -17.82 -4.37 -10.67
CA GLU A 271 -19.24 -3.97 -10.62
C GLU A 271 -19.62 -3.00 -11.73
N GLN A 272 -18.77 -2.01 -12.04
CA GLN A 272 -19.02 -1.06 -13.12
C GLN A 272 -19.10 -1.75 -14.48
N LEU A 273 -18.19 -2.70 -14.75
CA LEU A 273 -18.21 -3.51 -15.96
C LEU A 273 -19.46 -4.39 -16.03
N ALA A 274 -19.86 -5.03 -14.93
CA ALA A 274 -21.08 -5.85 -14.88
C ALA A 274 -22.37 -5.04 -15.07
N ARG A 275 -22.39 -3.75 -14.67
CA ARG A 275 -23.51 -2.84 -14.93
C ARG A 275 -23.49 -2.26 -16.35
N ALA A 276 -22.36 -2.36 -17.05
CA ALA A 276 -22.21 -1.91 -18.43
C ALA A 276 -22.44 -3.03 -19.46
N SER A 277 -22.37 -4.30 -19.04
CA SER A 277 -22.66 -5.50 -19.84
C SER A 277 -24.12 -5.90 -19.84
#